data_AF-A0A193QH01-F1
#
_entry.id   AF-A0A193QH01-F1
#
_cell.length_a   1.000
_cell.length_b   1.000
_cell.length_c   1.000
_cell.angle_alpha   90.00
_cell.angle_beta   90.00
_cell.angle_gamma   90.00
#
_symmetry.space_group_name_H-M   'P 1'
#
loop_
_entity.id
_entity.type
_entity.pdbx_description
1 polymer ?
#
loop_
_entity_poly.entity_id
_entity_poly.type
_entity_poly.pdbx_seq_one_letter_code
_entity_poly.pdbx_strand_id
1 'polypeptide(L)' 'MSDPRPLLTQALQLLNQLLPPQWRAMRLECMLNWAVDHWQLDAVPSTPAP' A
#
# COMPACT_ATOMS: atom_id res chain seq x y z
N MET A 1 -17.59 -10.80 -4.67
CA MET A 1 -16.98 -9.50 -4.33
C MET A 1 -15.49 -9.72 -4.24
N SER A 2 -14.72 -9.09 -5.13
CA SER A 2 -13.28 -9.33 -5.27
C SER A 2 -12.53 -8.89 -4.01
N ASP A 3 -11.46 -9.61 -3.65
CA ASP A 3 -10.64 -9.26 -2.49
C ASP A 3 -9.93 -7.91 -2.73
N PRO A 4 -10.07 -6.90 -1.84
CA PRO A 4 -9.49 -5.58 -2.05
C PRO A 4 -8.00 -5.50 -1.67
N ARG A 5 -7.44 -6.51 -0.98
CA ARG A 5 -6.06 -6.47 -0.48
C ARG A 5 -5.03 -6.44 -1.62
N PRO A 6 -5.16 -7.25 -2.69
CA PRO A 6 -4.28 -7.16 -3.85
C PRO A 6 -4.30 -5.78 -4.51
N LEU A 7 -5.49 -5.18 -4.66
CA LEU A 7 -5.62 -3.84 -5.24
C LEU A 7 -4.91 -2.79 -4.38
N LEU A 8 -5.09 -2.85 -3.05
CA LEU A 8 -4.39 -1.96 -2.12
C LEU A 8 -2.88 -2.14 -2.21
N THR A 9 -2.37 -3.37 -2.33
CA THR A 9 -0.93 -3.59 -2.50
C THR A 9 -0.38 -3.03 -3.80
N GLN A 10 -1.13 -3.14 -4.90
CA GLN A 10 -0.75 -2.54 -6.18
C GLN A 10 -0.71 -1.01 -6.10
N ALA A 11 -1.68 -0.40 -5.41
CA ALA A 11 -1.69 1.04 -5.20
C ALA A 11 -0.48 1.51 -4.37
N LEU A 12 -0.15 0.80 -3.28
CA LEU A 12 1.02 1.12 -2.46
C LEU A 12 2.32 0.98 -3.27
N GLN A 13 2.45 -0.06 -4.08
CA GLN A 13 3.61 -0.23 -4.97
C GLN A 13 3.73 0.87 -6.01
N LEU A 14 2.61 1.28 -6.62
CA LEU A 14 2.59 2.37 -7.59
C LEU A 14 3.04 3.70 -6.97
N LEU A 15 2.66 3.92 -5.72
CA LEU A 15 3.07 5.09 -4.92
C LEU A 15 4.45 4.91 -4.27
N ASN A 16 5.17 3.84 -4.62
CA ASN A 16 6.48 3.48 -4.10
C ASN A 16 6.52 3.43 -2.56
N GLN A 17 5.39 3.05 -1.96
CA GLN A 17 5.23 2.90 -0.52
C GLN A 17 5.63 1.50 -0.07
N LEU A 18 6.02 1.40 1.20
CA LEU A 18 6.34 0.12 1.80
C LEU A 18 5.06 -0.74 1.92
N LEU A 19 5.26 -2.06 1.92
CA LEU A 19 4.20 -3.03 2.09
C LEU A 19 4.28 -3.66 3.48
N PRO A 20 3.14 -3.86 4.16
CA PRO A 20 3.13 -4.54 5.44
C PRO A 20 3.64 -5.98 5.29
N PRO A 21 4.46 -6.48 6.23
CA PRO A 21 4.84 -7.88 6.27
C PRO A 21 3.57 -8.73 6.44
N GLN A 22 3.47 -9.81 5.66
CA GLN A 22 2.32 -10.73 5.69
C GLN A 22 0.95 -10.07 5.41
N TRP A 23 0.90 -9.04 4.55
CA TRP A 23 -0.35 -8.36 4.17
C TRP A 23 -1.51 -9.31 3.77
N ARG A 24 -1.21 -10.48 3.20
CA ARG A 24 -2.22 -11.50 2.82
C ARG A 24 -2.96 -12.12 4.01
N ALA A 25 -2.33 -12.19 5.18
CA ALA A 25 -2.90 -12.72 6.41
C ALA A 25 -3.54 -11.62 7.28
N MET A 26 -3.28 -10.35 6.94
CA MET A 26 -3.71 -9.20 7.71
C MET A 26 -5.14 -8.78 7.32
N ARG A 27 -5.88 -8.22 8.29
CA ARG A 27 -7.18 -7.58 8.02
C ARG A 27 -6.95 -6.30 7.22
N LEU A 28 -7.90 -5.94 6.36
CA LEU A 28 -7.81 -4.74 5.51
C LEU A 28 -7.60 -3.46 6.32
N GLU A 29 -8.35 -3.31 7.42
CA GLU A 29 -8.23 -2.18 8.35
C GLU A 29 -6.82 -2.05 8.93
N CYS A 30 -6.18 -3.16 9.28
CA CYS A 30 -4.81 -3.18 9.79
C CYS A 30 -3.80 -2.82 8.70
N MET A 31 -4.02 -3.28 7.45
CA MET A 31 -3.17 -2.88 6.31
C MET A 31 -3.22 -1.38 6.08
N LEU A 32 -4.40 -0.76 6.16
CA LEU A 32 -4.56 0.68 5.99
C LEU A 32 -3.90 1.46 7.12
N ASN A 33 -4.11 1.06 8.37
CA ASN A 33 -3.46 1.69 9.51
C ASN A 33 -1.93 1.61 9.40
N TRP A 34 -1.40 0.46 9.00
CA TRP A 34 0.04 0.29 8.78
C TRP A 34 0.55 1.18 7.65
N ALA A 35 -0.18 1.26 6.54
CA ALA A 35 0.19 2.10 5.40
C ALA A 35 0.22 3.59 5.75
N VAL A 36 -0.70 4.05 6.63
CA VAL A 36 -0.71 5.43 7.14
C VAL A 36 0.46 5.69 8.08
N ASP A 37 0.76 4.76 8.99
CA ASP A 37 1.86 4.88 9.96
C ASP A 37 3.24 4.91 9.28
N HIS A 38 3.42 4.07 8.26
CA HIS A 38 4.67 3.96 7.50
C HIS A 38 4.69 4.79 6.21
N TRP A 39 3.77 5.75 6.07
CA TRP A 39 3.67 6.56 4.87
C TRP A 39 4.91 7.43 4.66
N GLN A 40 5.50 7.37 3.47
CA GLN A 40 6.67 8.16 3.10
C GLN A 40 6.32 9.05 1.93
N LEU A 41 6.01 10.32 2.24
CA LEU A 41 5.65 11.30 1.22
C LEU A 41 6.78 11.53 0.20
N ASP A 42 8.04 11.50 0.65
CA ASP A 42 9.23 11.66 -0.20
C ASP A 42 9.39 10.52 -1.21
N ALA A 43 8.91 9.32 -0.87
CA ALA A 43 8.95 8.18 -1.76
C ALA A 43 7.90 8.28 -2.89
N VAL A 44 6.87 9.11 -2.75
CA VAL A 44 5.80 9.24 -3.75
C VAL A 44 6.36 9.91 -5.01
N PRO A 45 6.31 9.23 -6.17
CA PRO A 45 6.83 9.80 -7.40
C PRO A 45 6.03 11.04 -7.82
N SER A 46 6.72 12.17 -8.02
CA SER A 46 6.08 13.43 -8.46
C SER A 46 5.66 13.40 -9.93
N THR A 47 6.18 12.45 -10.70
CA THR A 47 5.83 12.19 -12.09
C THR A 47 5.30 10.77 -12.20
N PRO A 48 4.09 10.56 -12.75
CA PRO A 48 3.63 9.21 -13.02
C PRO A 48 4.62 8.52 -13.96
N ALA A 49 4.99 7.27 -13.64
CA ALA A 49 5.83 6.47 -14.51
C ALA A 49 5.19 6.40 -15.92
N PRO A 50 5.98 6.58 -17.00
CA PRO A 50 5.47 6.65 -18.37
C PRO A 50 4.83 5.34 -18.83
#